data_AF-E8LMN2-F1
#
_entry.id   AF-E8LMN2-F1
#
_cell.length_a   1.000
_cell.length_b   1.000
_cell.length_c   1.000
_cell.angle_alpha   90.00
_cell.angle_beta   90.00
_cell.angle_gamma   90.00
#
_symmetry.space_group_name_H-M   'P 1'
#
loop_
_entity.id
_entity.type
_entity.pdbx_description
1 polymer ?
#
loop_
_entity_poly.entity_id
_entity_poly.type
_entity_poly.pdbx_seq_one_letter_code
_entity_poly.pdbx_strand_id
1 'polypeptide(L)'
;MEDNRYLFIILGMCLVSYLPRVVPALFISKVKLTPWLERFLNLIPYTAMTALVFPGIFYSVPGYMNAASVGTVVAIVSSVLKAPLSVTVILSVCAVLAFLAL
;
A
#
# COMPACT_ATOMS: atom_id res chain seq x y z
N MET A 1 22.56 31.10 8.47
CA MET A 1 22.18 31.15 7.03
C MET A 1 21.83 29.77 6.45
N GLU A 2 22.00 28.67 7.21
CA GLU A 2 21.67 27.31 6.75
C GLU A 2 20.17 26.97 6.90
N ASP A 3 19.46 27.49 7.89
CA ASP A 3 18.02 27.22 8.12
C ASP A 3 17.12 27.65 6.94
N ASN A 4 17.43 28.80 6.33
CA ASN A 4 16.65 29.31 5.20
C ASN A 4 16.72 28.40 3.96
N ARG A 5 17.81 27.64 3.78
CA ARG A 5 17.94 26.71 2.66
C ARG A 5 17.02 25.51 2.83
N TYR A 6 16.89 24.98 4.04
CA TYR A 6 15.96 23.89 4.33
C TYR A 6 14.52 24.36 4.15
N LEU A 7 14.18 25.57 4.60
CA LEU A 7 12.85 26.15 4.37
C LEU A 7 12.55 26.29 2.87
N PHE A 8 13.50 26.76 2.06
CA PHE A 8 13.34 26.84 0.60
C PHE A 8 13.20 25.46 -0.08
N ILE A 9 13.92 24.44 0.38
CA ILE A 9 13.81 23.06 -0.13
C ILE A 9 12.43 22.47 0.22
N ILE A 10 11.96 22.66 1.45
CA ILE A 10 10.65 22.19 1.89
C ILE A 10 9.54 22.89 1.09
N LEU A 11 9.64 24.21 0.91
CA LEU A 11 8.68 24.98 0.10
C LEU A 11 8.70 24.53 -1.37
N GLY A 12 9.88 24.31 -1.94
CA GLY A 12 10.05 23.78 -3.30
C GLY A 12 9.47 22.37 -3.47
N MET A 13 9.74 21.45 -2.53
CA MET A 13 9.17 20.10 -2.54
C MET A 13 7.65 20.10 -2.36
N CYS A 14 7.13 20.98 -1.50
CA CYS A 14 5.69 21.15 -1.32
C CYS A 14 5.05 21.64 -2.62
N LEU A 15 5.61 22.66 -3.26
CA LEU A 15 5.08 23.25 -4.48
C LEU A 15 5.10 22.25 -5.65
N VAL A 16 6.22 21.54 -5.86
CA VAL A 16 6.35 20.54 -6.94
C VAL A 16 5.52 19.27 -6.69
N SER A 17 5.24 18.90 -5.43
CA SER A 17 4.41 17.72 -5.11
C SER A 17 2.93 18.05 -5.10
N TYR A 18 2.57 19.28 -4.74
CA TYR A 18 1.17 19.72 -4.71
C TYR A 18 0.65 19.98 -6.12
N LEU A 19 1.45 20.60 -7.00
CA LEU A 19 1.08 20.85 -8.40
C LEU A 19 0.48 19.61 -9.12
N PRO A 20 1.17 18.45 -9.15
CA PRO A 20 0.65 17.24 -9.79
C PRO A 20 -0.46 16.55 -8.98
N ARG A 21 -0.78 16.97 -7.74
CA ARG A 21 -1.95 16.48 -6.98
C ARG A 21 -3.22 17.30 -7.24
N VAL A 22 -3.09 18.64 -7.32
CA VAL A 22 -4.22 19.51 -7.65
C VAL A 22 -4.59 19.47 -9.13
N VAL A 23 -3.63 19.26 -10.04
CA VAL A 23 -3.91 19.14 -11.47
C VAL A 23 -4.89 17.99 -11.76
N PRO A 24 -4.68 16.74 -11.31
CA PRO A 24 -5.65 15.66 -11.46
C PRO A 24 -6.97 15.95 -10.74
N ALA A 25 -6.93 16.49 -9.52
CA ALA A 25 -8.14 16.77 -8.74
C ALA A 25 -9.07 17.77 -9.45
N LEU A 26 -8.49 18.81 -10.08
CA LEU A 26 -9.24 19.81 -10.84
C LEU A 26 -9.67 19.30 -12.22
N PHE A 27 -8.86 18.47 -12.89
CA PHE A 27 -9.19 17.88 -14.19
C PHE A 27 -10.28 16.82 -14.09
N ILE A 28 -10.21 15.92 -13.08
CA ILE A 28 -11.24 14.90 -12.81
C ILE A 28 -12.60 15.53 -12.51
N SER A 29 -12.64 16.70 -11.85
CA SER A 29 -13.90 17.37 -11.49
C SER A 29 -14.60 18.05 -12.67
N LYS A 30 -13.86 18.39 -13.74
CA LYS A 30 -14.39 19.06 -14.95
C LYS A 30 -14.65 18.09 -16.12
N VAL A 31 -13.97 16.95 -16.16
CA VAL A 31 -14.19 15.93 -17.19
C VAL A 31 -15.35 15.06 -16.74
N LYS A 32 -16.49 15.14 -17.43
CA LYS A 32 -17.53 14.10 -17.33
C LYS A 32 -16.94 12.80 -17.87
N LEU A 33 -16.22 12.06 -17.02
CA LEU A 33 -15.82 10.70 -17.32
C LEU A 33 -17.10 9.92 -17.61
N THR A 34 -17.09 9.16 -18.69
CA THR A 34 -18.22 8.27 -18.97
C THR A 34 -18.35 7.30 -17.78
N PRO A 35 -19.56 6.86 -17.41
CA PRO A 35 -19.76 5.96 -16.27
C PRO A 35 -18.93 4.66 -16.39
N TRP A 36 -18.52 4.27 -17.61
CA TRP A 36 -17.61 3.16 -17.85
C TRP A 36 -16.16 3.49 -17.46
N LEU A 37 -15.65 4.66 -17.83
CA LEU A 37 -14.27 5.07 -17.57
C LEU A 37 -14.04 5.39 -16.08
N GLU A 38 -15.03 5.96 -15.39
CA GLU A 38 -14.96 6.20 -13.94
C GLU A 38 -14.85 4.88 -13.17
N ARG A 39 -15.67 3.88 -13.53
CA ARG A 39 -15.58 2.53 -12.97
C ARG A 39 -14.23 1.89 -13.27
N PHE A 40 -13.72 2.03 -14.49
CA PHE A 40 -12.40 1.52 -14.86
C PHE A 40 -11.27 2.18 -14.04
N LEU A 41 -11.26 3.52 -13.92
CA LEU A 41 -10.25 4.24 -13.15
C LEU A 41 -10.26 3.88 -11.66
N ASN A 42 -11.43 3.62 -11.07
CA ASN A 42 -11.53 3.15 -9.69
C ASN A 42 -11.00 1.73 -9.48
N LEU A 43 -11.03 0.89 -10.53
CA LEU A 43 -10.50 -0.48 -10.48
C LEU A 43 -8.98 -0.54 -10.65
N ILE A 44 -8.37 0.43 -11.36
CA ILE A 44 -6.91 0.50 -11.54
C ILE A 44 -6.13 0.46 -10.21
N PRO A 45 -6.35 1.38 -9.24
CA PRO A 45 -5.57 1.41 -8.02
C PRO A 45 -5.84 0.18 -7.14
N TYR A 46 -7.07 -0.32 -7.10
CA TYR A 46 -7.40 -1.53 -6.36
C TYR A 46 -6.65 -2.74 -6.93
N THR A 47 -6.69 -2.91 -8.25
CA THR A 47 -6.00 -4.01 -8.94
C THR A 47 -4.49 -3.89 -8.80
N ALA A 48 -3.94 -2.67 -8.87
CA ALA A 48 -2.51 -2.43 -8.68
C ALA A 48 -2.04 -2.81 -7.27
N MET A 49 -2.80 -2.44 -6.23
CA MET A 49 -2.49 -2.83 -4.85
C MET A 49 -2.53 -4.35 -4.69
N THR A 50 -3.54 -5.03 -5.24
CA THR A 50 -3.61 -6.50 -5.19
C THR A 50 -2.47 -7.14 -5.97
N ALA A 51 -2.16 -6.66 -7.17
CA ALA A 51 -1.10 -7.20 -8.02
C ALA A 51 0.30 -7.01 -7.39
N LEU A 52 0.50 -5.97 -6.59
CA LEU A 52 1.74 -5.74 -5.85
C LEU A 52 1.84 -6.61 -4.59
N VAL A 53 0.73 -6.75 -3.85
CA VAL A 53 0.71 -7.52 -2.60
C VAL A 53 0.76 -9.03 -2.87
N PHE A 54 0.07 -9.51 -3.91
CA PHE A 54 0.00 -10.94 -4.24
C PHE A 54 1.36 -11.65 -4.35
N PRO A 55 2.37 -11.13 -5.09
CA PRO A 55 3.69 -11.74 -5.08
C PRO A 55 4.40 -11.60 -3.72
N GLY A 56 4.17 -10.49 -2.99
CA GLY A 56 4.73 -10.29 -1.65
C GLY A 56 4.32 -11.39 -0.66
N ILE A 57 3.10 -11.93 -0.79
CA ILE A 57 2.57 -13.01 0.05
C ILE A 57 3.40 -14.30 -0.10
N PHE A 58 3.84 -14.66 -1.31
CA PHE A 58 4.58 -15.90 -1.56
C PHE A 58 6.10 -15.74 -1.40
N TYR A 59 6.65 -14.58 -1.77
CA TYR A 59 8.09 -14.36 -1.84
C TYR A 59 8.66 -13.53 -0.67
N SER A 60 7.89 -13.28 0.39
CA SER A 60 8.37 -12.53 1.56
C SER A 60 9.57 -13.19 2.28
N VAL A 61 9.72 -14.52 2.19
CA VAL A 61 10.83 -15.25 2.82
C VAL A 61 11.57 -16.09 1.77
N PRO A 62 12.79 -15.70 1.34
CA PRO A 62 13.55 -16.45 0.35
C PRO A 62 13.96 -17.81 0.93
N GLY A 63 13.57 -18.91 0.26
CA GLY A 63 13.92 -20.28 0.65
C GLY A 63 12.89 -21.03 1.51
N TYR A 64 11.91 -20.34 2.10
CA TYR A 64 10.89 -20.95 2.98
C TYR A 64 9.47 -20.57 2.56
N MET A 65 9.02 -21.11 1.42
CA MET A 65 7.65 -20.94 0.90
C MET A 65 6.59 -21.40 1.92
N ASN A 66 6.89 -22.45 2.70
CA ASN A 66 6.01 -22.98 3.73
C ASN A 66 5.73 -21.93 4.82
N ALA A 67 6.76 -21.22 5.29
CA ALA A 67 6.63 -20.18 6.31
C ALA A 67 5.81 -18.98 5.80
N ALA A 68 6.03 -18.57 4.54
CA ALA A 68 5.27 -17.49 3.91
C ALA A 68 3.77 -17.84 3.79
N SER A 69 3.44 -19.08 3.40
CA SER A 69 2.06 -19.55 3.32
C SER A 69 1.35 -19.56 4.68
N VAL A 70 2.03 -19.94 5.75
CA VAL A 70 1.49 -19.92 7.12
C VAL A 70 1.20 -18.48 7.58
N GLY A 71 2.14 -17.55 7.37
CA GLY A 71 1.93 -16.12 7.68
C GLY A 71 0.73 -15.53 6.95
N THR A 72 0.54 -15.95 5.69
CA THR A 72 -0.59 -15.55 4.85
C THR A 72 -1.92 -16.04 5.41
N VAL A 73 -2.01 -17.32 5.76
CA VAL A 73 -3.23 -17.90 6.32
C VAL A 73 -3.58 -17.20 7.64
N VAL A 74 -2.59 -16.96 8.50
CA VAL A 74 -2.78 -16.24 9.77
C VAL A 74 -3.27 -14.80 9.52
N ALA A 75 -2.72 -14.10 8.53
CA ALA A 75 -3.16 -12.75 8.15
C ALA A 75 -4.60 -12.75 7.64
N ILE A 76 -4.98 -13.71 6.78
CA ILE A 76 -6.33 -13.83 6.23
C ILE A 76 -7.33 -14.11 7.36
N VAL A 77 -7.03 -15.07 8.24
CA VAL A 77 -7.89 -15.42 9.37
C VAL A 77 -8.07 -14.21 10.28
N SER A 78 -6.98 -13.56 10.70
CA SER A 78 -7.03 -12.36 11.55
C SER A 78 -7.80 -11.20 10.89
N SER A 79 -7.71 -11.04 9.57
CA SER A 79 -8.46 -10.03 8.83
C SER A 79 -9.97 -10.30 8.80
N VAL A 80 -10.39 -11.57 8.65
CA VAL A 80 -11.81 -11.96 8.70
C VAL A 80 -12.42 -11.71 10.09
N LEU A 81 -11.61 -11.82 11.14
CA LEU A 81 -11.99 -11.49 12.52
C LEU A 81 -12.13 -9.99 12.80
N LYS A 82 -12.02 -9.12 11.78
CA LYS A 82 -12.20 -7.65 11.88
C LYS A 82 -11.19 -6.98 12.83
N ALA A 83 -10.02 -7.60 13.03
CA ALA A 83 -8.94 -7.04 13.83
C ALA A 83 -8.36 -5.77 13.17
N PRO A 84 -7.84 -4.81 13.97
CA PRO A 84 -7.20 -3.63 13.40
C PRO A 84 -5.97 -4.03 12.56
N LEU A 85 -5.71 -3.26 11.49
CA LEU A 85 -4.66 -3.57 10.50
C LEU A 85 -3.29 -3.80 11.17
N SER A 86 -2.94 -2.97 12.16
CA SER A 86 -1.69 -3.09 12.92
C SER A 86 -1.55 -4.44 13.61
N VAL A 87 -2.61 -4.91 14.29
CA VAL A 87 -2.60 -6.18 15.03
C VAL A 87 -2.45 -7.36 14.08
N THR A 88 -3.12 -7.32 12.91
CA THR A 88 -3.02 -8.38 11.89
C THR A 88 -1.60 -8.53 11.35
N VAL A 89 -0.91 -7.41 11.11
CA VAL A 89 0.49 -7.42 10.64
C VAL A 89 1.41 -8.01 11.70
N ILE A 90 1.28 -7.58 12.96
CA ILE A 90 2.11 -8.07 14.07
C ILE A 90 1.91 -9.57 14.27
N LEU A 91 0.66 -10.05 14.27
CA LEU A 91 0.34 -11.48 14.40
C LEU A 91 0.93 -12.31 13.26
N SER A 92 0.81 -11.84 12.02
CA SER A 92 1.37 -12.53 10.85
C SER A 92 2.89 -12.64 10.93
N VAL A 93 3.59 -11.55 11.27
CA VAL A 93 5.05 -11.55 11.44
C VAL A 93 5.49 -12.46 12.57
N CYS A 94 4.83 -12.39 13.74
CA CYS A 94 5.13 -13.28 14.87
C CYS A 94 4.92 -14.76 14.51
N ALA A 95 3.87 -15.09 13.76
CA ALA A 95 3.61 -16.47 13.32
C ALA A 95 4.69 -16.98 12.34
N VAL A 96 5.13 -16.15 11.39
CA VAL A 96 6.22 -16.49 10.48
C VAL A 96 7.53 -16.72 11.24
N LEU A 97 7.87 -15.83 12.17
CA LEU A 97 9.08 -15.95 12.98
C LEU A 97 9.07 -17.18 13.88
N ALA A 98 7.94 -17.49 14.51
CA ALA A 98 7.79 -18.69 15.33
C ALA A 98 7.93 -19.98 14.51
N PHE A 99 7.41 -20.00 13.28
CA PHE A 99 7.55 -21.16 12.38
C PHE A 99 8.96 -21.31 11.81
N LEU A 100 9.66 -20.21 11.56
CA LEU A 100 11.06 -20.22 11.10
C LEU A 100 12.04 -20.62 12.22
N ALA A 101 11.70 -20.33 13.47
CA ALA A 101 12.52 -20.68 14.64
C ALA A 101 12.39 -22.16 15.07
N LEU A 102 11.47 -22.91 14.45
CA LEU A 102 11.22 -24.34 14.68
C LEU A 102 11.95 -25.18 13.62
#